data_AF-A0A2K6BTR4-F1
#
_entry.id   AF-A0A2K6BTR4-F1
#
_cell.length_a   1.000
_cell.length_b   1.000
_cell.length_c   1.000
_cell.angle_alpha   90.00
_cell.angle_beta   90.00
_cell.angle_gamma   90.00
#
_symmetry.space_group_name_H-M   'P 1'
#
loop_
_entity.id
_entity.type
_entity.pdbx_description
1 polymer ?
#
loop_
_entity_poly.entity_id
_entity_poly.type
_entity_poly.pdbx_seq_one_letter_code
_entity_poly.pdbx_strand_id
1 'polypeptide(L)'
;MASVFHHFLLVLVFLDTHAAQPFCLPGCTCSEESFGRTLQCISVSLGKIPGNLSEEFKQVRIENSPLFEMPQGSFINMSTLEYLWLNFNNISVIHLGALEHLPELRELRLEGNRLRSVPWTAFRATPLLRVLDLKRNKIDALPELALQFLVSLTYLDLSSNRLTVVSRSVFLNWPAYLKRRQPDCGAGILSSLVVALHDNPWVCDCRLRGLVQFVKSITLPVILVNSYLICRGPLSKAGQLFHETELSTCMKPQISTPSANVTIRVGQNVTLRCLAQASPSPSIAWTYPLSMWREFDVLTSSTGEDTALSELAIPAAHLVDSGNYTCMASNSIGKSTLVISLHVQPAQALHAPDSLSIPSEGNAYIDLRVVKQTVHGILLEWLAVADTSEEEWFTLHIASDEAFRKEVVHIGPGINTYAVDNLLPGTKYKACLSLEDQPPHQGQCVVFVTGRDGGGLEARERLLHVTVVLCVVLLAVPVGAYAWAAQGPCSCSKWVLCYCLHCRKAPSCPPAAPQCRDGSFREHPAVCDDGEGHIDTEGDKEKEGMEENS
;
A
#
# COMPACT_ATOMS: atom_id res chain seq x y z
N MET A 1 83.51 -1.98 -30.70
CA MET A 1 82.58 -0.92 -30.25
C MET A 1 81.15 -1.04 -30.80
N ALA A 2 80.86 -1.84 -31.83
CA ALA A 2 79.50 -1.99 -32.37
C ALA A 2 78.56 -2.91 -31.56
N SER A 3 79.09 -3.86 -30.78
CA SER A 3 78.27 -4.82 -30.02
C SER A 3 77.64 -4.25 -28.73
N VAL A 4 78.20 -3.17 -28.18
CA VAL A 4 77.73 -2.56 -26.93
C VAL A 4 76.54 -1.64 -27.19
N PHE A 5 76.50 -0.98 -28.36
CA PHE A 5 75.39 -0.12 -28.76
C PHE A 5 74.10 -0.91 -29.03
N HIS A 6 74.21 -2.16 -29.51
CA HIS A 6 73.04 -2.98 -29.81
C HIS A 6 72.34 -3.51 -28.54
N HIS A 7 73.11 -3.83 -27.50
CA HIS A 7 72.55 -4.17 -26.19
C HIS A 7 71.95 -2.96 -25.47
N PHE A 8 72.53 -1.76 -25.62
CA PHE A 8 71.97 -0.54 -25.03
C PHE A 8 70.64 -0.12 -25.69
N LEU A 9 70.50 -0.30 -27.01
CA LEU A 9 69.26 -0.07 -27.75
C LEU A 9 68.17 -1.11 -27.42
N LEU A 10 68.54 -2.39 -27.25
CA LEU A 10 67.59 -3.42 -26.80
C LEU A 10 67.11 -3.18 -25.36
N VAL A 11 67.97 -2.68 -24.48
CA VAL A 11 67.58 -2.31 -23.11
C VAL A 11 66.69 -1.06 -23.08
N LEU A 12 66.91 -0.07 -23.96
CA LEU A 12 66.00 1.08 -24.09
C LEU A 12 64.64 0.71 -24.72
N VAL A 13 64.62 -0.21 -25.70
CA VAL A 13 63.36 -0.73 -26.27
C VAL A 13 62.60 -1.62 -25.29
N PHE A 14 63.28 -2.34 -24.38
CA PHE A 14 62.61 -3.08 -23.30
C PHE A 14 62.21 -2.18 -22.12
N LEU A 15 62.93 -1.08 -21.83
CA LEU A 15 62.55 -0.10 -20.82
C LEU A 15 61.37 0.79 -21.23
N ASP A 16 61.09 0.93 -22.53
CA ASP A 16 59.87 1.60 -23.04
C ASP A 16 58.63 0.69 -23.08
N THR A 17 58.76 -0.62 -22.80
CA THR A 17 57.62 -1.56 -22.73
C THR A 17 57.05 -1.75 -21.32
N HIS A 18 57.59 -1.01 -20.35
CA HIS A 18 57.00 -0.86 -19.01
C HIS A 18 56.67 0.60 -18.71
N ALA A 19 56.07 1.31 -19.68
CA ALA A 19 55.04 2.25 -19.29
C ALA A 19 53.96 1.43 -18.57
N ALA A 20 53.95 1.48 -17.24
CA ALA A 20 52.96 0.80 -16.41
C ALA A 20 51.57 1.11 -16.99
N GLN A 21 50.95 0.13 -17.65
CA GLN A 21 49.58 0.27 -18.11
C GLN A 21 48.76 0.53 -16.84
N PRO A 22 48.10 1.68 -16.74
CA PRO A 22 47.35 1.98 -15.55
C PRO A 22 46.20 0.97 -15.48
N PHE A 23 46.07 0.30 -14.32
CA PHE A 23 45.26 -0.90 -14.16
C PHE A 23 43.76 -0.56 -14.31
N CYS A 24 43.25 -0.59 -15.55
CA CYS A 24 41.83 -0.40 -15.81
C CYS A 24 41.08 -1.73 -15.70
N LEU A 25 39.83 -1.70 -15.23
CA LEU A 25 39.00 -2.90 -15.16
C LEU A 25 38.76 -3.53 -16.54
N PRO A 26 38.81 -4.87 -16.65
CA PRO A 26 38.45 -5.55 -17.90
C PRO A 26 37.04 -5.18 -18.36
N GLY A 27 36.92 -4.71 -19.60
CA GLY A 27 35.64 -4.26 -20.18
C GLY A 27 35.28 -2.80 -19.88
N CYS A 28 36.06 -2.10 -19.05
CA CYS A 28 35.93 -0.67 -18.80
C CYS A 28 37.01 0.12 -19.55
N THR A 29 36.73 1.40 -19.78
CA THR A 29 37.67 2.36 -20.36
C THR A 29 38.12 3.32 -19.29
N CYS A 30 39.43 3.56 -19.20
CA CYS A 30 40.02 4.57 -18.33
C CYS A 30 40.70 5.62 -19.22
N SER A 31 40.34 6.89 -19.05
CA SER A 31 40.95 8.02 -19.75
C SER A 31 41.52 9.03 -18.76
N GLU A 32 42.62 9.65 -19.14
CA GLU A 32 43.14 10.86 -18.49
C GLU A 32 42.61 12.07 -19.25
N GLU A 33 41.73 12.84 -18.61
CA GLU A 33 41.20 14.08 -19.16
C GLU A 33 41.81 15.29 -18.46
N SER A 34 41.74 16.47 -19.08
CA SER A 34 42.29 17.72 -18.51
C SER A 34 41.74 18.06 -17.13
N PHE A 35 40.58 17.50 -16.77
CA PHE A 35 39.94 17.75 -15.49
C PHE A 35 40.25 16.68 -14.45
N GLY A 36 40.80 15.53 -14.84
CA GLY A 36 41.12 14.40 -13.96
C GLY A 36 40.86 13.06 -14.63
N ARG A 37 41.23 11.98 -13.95
CA ARG A 37 41.07 10.62 -14.47
C ARG A 37 39.63 10.13 -14.40
N THR A 38 39.17 9.46 -15.45
CA THR A 38 37.81 8.91 -15.54
C THR A 38 37.82 7.39 -15.66
N LEU A 39 36.82 6.74 -15.05
CA LEU A 39 36.50 5.32 -15.21
C LEU A 39 35.11 5.20 -15.85
N GLN A 40 35.04 4.51 -16.98
CA GLN A 40 33.80 4.30 -17.71
C GLN A 40 33.54 2.81 -17.97
N CYS A 41 32.48 2.28 -17.37
CA CYS A 41 31.98 0.92 -17.57
C CYS A 41 30.54 1.01 -18.09
N ILE A 42 30.29 0.67 -19.35
CA ILE A 42 28.93 0.72 -19.94
C ILE A 42 28.58 -0.65 -20.48
N SER A 43 27.42 -1.16 -20.06
CA SER A 43 26.91 -2.47 -20.50
C SER A 43 27.85 -3.63 -20.13
N VAL A 44 28.54 -3.52 -18.98
CA VAL A 44 29.49 -4.52 -18.48
C VAL A 44 28.87 -5.28 -17.32
N SER A 45 28.95 -6.61 -17.33
CA SER A 45 28.43 -7.44 -16.24
C SER A 45 29.42 -7.53 -15.08
N LEU A 46 29.50 -6.49 -14.26
CA LEU A 46 30.42 -6.43 -13.11
C LEU A 46 29.94 -7.26 -11.90
N GLY A 47 28.62 -7.45 -11.75
CA GLY A 47 27.99 -8.14 -10.61
C GLY A 47 28.06 -7.37 -9.29
N LYS A 48 29.22 -6.80 -8.95
CA LYS A 48 29.46 -5.91 -7.81
C LYS A 48 30.41 -4.78 -8.19
N ILE A 49 30.38 -3.69 -7.42
CA ILE A 49 31.38 -2.62 -7.55
C ILE A 49 32.71 -3.19 -7.01
N PRO A 50 33.80 -3.17 -7.80
CA PRO A 50 35.09 -3.69 -7.36
C PRO A 50 35.64 -2.84 -6.20
N GLY A 51 35.86 -3.45 -5.04
CA GLY A 51 36.38 -2.73 -3.86
C GLY A 51 37.88 -2.41 -3.91
N ASN A 52 38.62 -2.91 -4.92
CA ASN A 52 40.08 -2.76 -5.02
C ASN A 52 40.50 -1.91 -6.21
N LEU A 53 39.82 -0.78 -6.41
CA LEU A 53 40.30 0.26 -7.32
C LEU A 53 41.45 0.98 -6.62
N SER A 54 42.68 0.67 -7.05
CA SER A 54 43.93 1.20 -6.46
C SER A 54 44.23 2.64 -6.91
N GLU A 55 43.38 3.22 -7.75
CA GLU A 55 43.62 4.49 -8.43
C GLU A 55 42.54 5.51 -8.05
N GLU A 56 42.97 6.76 -7.87
CA GLU A 56 42.07 7.88 -7.61
C GLU A 56 41.41 8.33 -8.91
N PHE A 57 40.08 8.27 -8.97
CA PHE A 57 39.29 8.77 -10.09
C PHE A 57 38.55 10.03 -9.67
N LYS A 58 38.50 11.00 -10.58
CA LYS A 58 37.65 12.19 -10.41
C LYS A 58 36.22 11.95 -10.89
N GLN A 59 36.06 11.06 -11.85
CA GLN A 59 34.76 10.65 -12.37
C GLN A 59 34.67 9.13 -12.52
N VAL A 60 33.59 8.56 -12.00
CA VAL A 60 33.26 7.15 -12.16
C VAL A 60 31.87 7.04 -12.76
N ARG A 61 31.79 6.41 -13.93
CA ARG A 61 30.55 6.14 -14.66
C ARG A 61 30.39 4.64 -14.86
N ILE A 62 29.41 4.06 -14.18
CA ILE A 62 29.03 2.65 -14.33
C ILE A 62 27.54 2.61 -14.68
N GLU A 63 27.22 2.36 -15.95
CA GLU A 63 25.84 2.40 -16.44
C GLU A 63 25.45 1.10 -17.15
N ASN A 64 24.15 0.78 -17.14
CA ASN A 64 23.60 -0.42 -17.79
C ASN A 64 24.30 -1.72 -17.35
N SER A 65 24.76 -1.76 -16.11
CA SER A 65 25.54 -2.85 -15.53
C SER A 65 24.75 -3.39 -14.33
N PRO A 66 24.39 -4.67 -14.23
CA PRO A 66 23.42 -5.15 -13.23
C PRO A 66 24.00 -5.20 -11.80
N LEU A 67 24.31 -4.03 -11.23
CA LEU A 67 24.74 -3.83 -9.85
C LEU A 67 23.50 -3.86 -8.94
N PHE A 68 23.55 -4.61 -7.85
CA PHE A 68 22.40 -4.80 -6.95
C PHE A 68 22.46 -3.94 -5.69
N GLU A 69 23.66 -3.55 -5.28
CA GLU A 69 23.93 -2.82 -4.05
C GLU A 69 25.13 -1.88 -4.24
N MET A 70 25.18 -0.84 -3.41
CA MET A 70 26.38 -0.02 -3.22
C MET A 70 26.98 -0.34 -1.84
N PRO A 71 27.98 -1.24 -1.77
CA PRO A 71 28.53 -1.69 -0.50
C PRO A 71 29.46 -0.65 0.13
N GLN A 72 29.71 -0.78 1.43
CA GLN A 72 30.71 0.02 2.13
C GLN A 72 32.09 -0.16 1.49
N GLY A 73 32.87 0.92 1.45
CA GLY A 73 34.26 0.86 0.99
C GLY A 73 34.44 0.69 -0.51
N SER A 74 33.36 0.66 -1.31
CA SER A 74 33.44 0.59 -2.79
C SER A 74 34.30 1.70 -3.41
N PHE A 75 34.38 2.84 -2.74
CA PHE A 75 35.08 4.05 -3.19
C PHE A 75 36.05 4.58 -2.12
N ILE A 76 36.57 3.70 -1.26
CA ILE A 76 37.42 4.10 -0.12
C ILE A 76 38.70 4.85 -0.55
N ASN A 77 39.24 4.50 -1.72
CA ASN A 77 40.44 5.09 -2.29
C ASN A 77 40.16 6.26 -3.26
N MET A 78 38.95 6.84 -3.26
CA MET A 78 38.54 7.86 -4.25
C MET A 78 38.14 9.19 -3.59
N SER A 79 39.02 9.73 -2.75
CA SER A 79 38.78 10.98 -2.00
C SER A 79 38.57 12.22 -2.90
N THR A 80 39.09 12.18 -4.13
CA THR A 80 39.03 13.23 -5.15
C THR A 80 37.83 13.10 -6.10
N LEU A 81 36.96 12.10 -5.89
CA LEU A 81 35.82 11.82 -6.76
C LEU A 81 34.77 12.94 -6.68
N GLU A 82 34.50 13.58 -7.82
CA GLU A 82 33.50 14.66 -7.94
C GLU A 82 32.20 14.17 -8.60
N TYR A 83 32.29 13.19 -9.50
CA TYR A 83 31.17 12.73 -10.32
C TYR A 83 31.01 11.21 -10.21
N LEU A 84 29.88 10.77 -9.64
CA LEU A 84 29.54 9.35 -9.52
C LEU A 84 28.21 9.07 -10.23
N TRP A 85 28.27 8.37 -11.36
CA TRP A 85 27.11 8.04 -12.18
C TRP A 85 26.89 6.52 -12.19
N LEU A 86 25.77 6.10 -11.60
CA LEU A 86 25.36 4.71 -11.45
C LEU A 86 23.97 4.47 -12.07
N ASN A 87 23.70 5.11 -13.21
CA ASN A 87 22.39 5.10 -13.86
C ASN A 87 22.04 3.75 -14.50
N PHE A 88 20.75 3.43 -14.53
CA PHE A 88 20.17 2.25 -15.19
C PHE A 88 20.82 0.93 -14.79
N ASN A 89 21.20 0.83 -13.51
CA ASN A 89 21.64 -0.42 -12.90
C ASN A 89 20.47 -1.08 -12.16
N ASN A 90 20.76 -2.01 -11.24
CA ASN A 90 19.73 -2.76 -10.51
C ASN A 90 19.76 -2.48 -9.00
N ILE A 91 20.29 -1.31 -8.60
CA ILE A 91 20.65 -1.02 -7.22
C ILE A 91 19.36 -0.92 -6.39
N SER A 92 19.28 -1.73 -5.35
CA SER A 92 18.13 -1.76 -4.43
C SER A 92 18.45 -1.22 -3.05
N VAL A 93 19.73 -1.25 -2.66
CA VAL A 93 20.22 -0.83 -1.34
C VAL A 93 21.54 -0.08 -1.48
N ILE A 94 21.69 1.01 -0.73
CA ILE A 94 22.95 1.74 -0.56
C ILE A 94 23.34 1.59 0.91
N HIS A 95 24.54 1.07 1.16
CA HIS A 95 25.04 0.92 2.53
C HIS A 95 25.28 2.30 3.18
N LEU A 96 25.05 2.42 4.49
CA LEU A 96 25.15 3.70 5.21
C LEU A 96 26.55 4.35 5.14
N GLY A 97 27.61 3.54 5.12
CA GLY A 97 29.00 3.98 4.97
C GLY A 97 29.50 4.04 3.52
N ALA A 98 28.62 3.92 2.52
CA ALA A 98 29.04 3.89 1.12
C ALA A 98 29.58 5.25 0.60
N LEU A 99 29.17 6.35 1.24
CA LEU A 99 29.56 7.72 0.87
C LEU A 99 30.60 8.35 1.82
N GLU A 100 31.08 7.61 2.82
CA GLU A 100 31.89 8.15 3.93
C GLU A 100 33.24 8.76 3.48
N HIS A 101 33.79 8.29 2.35
CA HIS A 101 35.10 8.69 1.84
C HIS A 101 35.01 9.58 0.60
N LEU A 102 33.87 10.27 0.39
CA LEU A 102 33.60 11.06 -0.82
C LEU A 102 33.35 12.57 -0.51
N PRO A 103 34.29 13.28 0.16
CA PRO A 103 34.08 14.66 0.59
C PRO A 103 33.93 15.66 -0.57
N GLU A 104 34.60 15.38 -1.71
CA GLU A 104 34.59 16.22 -2.91
C GLU A 104 33.42 15.95 -3.86
N LEU A 105 32.53 15.00 -3.52
CA LEU A 105 31.44 14.60 -4.42
C LEU A 105 30.48 15.77 -4.70
N ARG A 106 30.37 16.15 -5.97
CA ARG A 106 29.52 17.24 -6.46
C ARG A 106 28.25 16.73 -7.12
N GLU A 107 28.30 15.56 -7.73
CA GLU A 107 27.20 15.00 -8.49
C GLU A 107 27.07 13.49 -8.30
N LEU A 108 25.90 13.08 -7.83
CA LEU A 108 25.52 11.68 -7.69
C LEU A 108 24.27 11.41 -8.52
N ARG A 109 24.41 10.52 -9.51
CA ARG A 109 23.27 10.07 -10.33
C ARG A 109 23.00 8.59 -10.14
N LEU A 110 21.76 8.29 -9.78
CA LEU A 110 21.24 6.95 -9.49
C LEU A 110 19.93 6.72 -10.25
N GLU A 111 19.75 7.39 -11.39
CA GLU A 111 18.55 7.29 -12.21
C GLU A 111 18.28 5.84 -12.63
N GLY A 112 17.02 5.42 -12.65
CA GLY A 112 16.64 4.14 -13.27
C GLY A 112 17.07 2.90 -12.48
N ASN A 113 17.23 3.02 -11.16
CA ASN A 113 17.54 1.91 -10.25
C ASN A 113 16.26 1.36 -9.56
N ARG A 114 16.42 0.56 -8.51
CA ARG A 114 15.34 -0.10 -7.75
C ARG A 114 15.25 0.37 -6.31
N LEU A 115 15.78 1.56 -5.99
CA LEU A 115 15.86 2.09 -4.63
C LEU A 115 14.48 2.39 -4.07
N ARG A 116 14.16 1.87 -2.86
CA ARG A 116 12.98 2.28 -2.08
C ARG A 116 13.29 3.43 -1.12
N SER A 117 14.55 3.59 -0.74
CA SER A 117 15.05 4.68 0.08
C SER A 117 16.55 4.85 -0.15
N VAL A 118 17.10 5.96 0.34
CA VAL A 118 18.54 6.20 0.40
C VAL A 118 18.94 6.51 1.85
N PRO A 119 20.19 6.24 2.25
CA PRO A 119 20.68 6.57 3.59
C PRO A 119 20.87 8.08 3.72
N TRP A 120 19.80 8.83 3.97
CA TRP A 120 19.83 10.30 3.99
C TRP A 120 20.90 10.90 4.91
N THR A 121 21.18 10.25 6.04
CA THR A 121 22.22 10.64 7.00
C THR A 121 23.64 10.54 6.42
N ALA A 122 23.87 9.67 5.44
CA ALA A 122 25.17 9.47 4.80
C ALA A 122 25.61 10.69 3.98
N PHE A 123 24.68 11.52 3.51
CA PHE A 123 25.00 12.76 2.78
C PHE A 123 25.70 13.81 3.64
N ARG A 124 25.78 13.61 4.97
CA ARG A 124 26.66 14.40 5.84
C ARG A 124 28.13 14.30 5.41
N ALA A 125 28.54 13.16 4.86
CA ALA A 125 29.91 12.93 4.37
C ALA A 125 30.19 13.58 2.99
N THR A 126 29.15 14.11 2.32
CA THR A 126 29.25 14.72 0.99
C THR A 126 28.79 16.19 1.02
N PRO A 127 29.48 17.09 1.74
CA PRO A 127 29.01 18.45 1.99
C PRO A 127 28.99 19.35 0.73
N LEU A 128 29.74 18.97 -0.32
CA LEU A 128 29.84 19.70 -1.58
C LEU A 128 28.81 19.27 -2.64
N LEU A 129 27.97 18.27 -2.33
CA LEU A 129 27.01 17.72 -3.27
C LEU A 129 26.05 18.80 -3.78
N ARG A 130 25.99 18.97 -5.10
CA ARG A 130 25.17 19.93 -5.84
C ARG A 130 24.01 19.26 -6.57
N VAL A 131 24.26 18.09 -7.14
CA VAL A 131 23.30 17.37 -7.98
C VAL A 131 23.05 15.99 -7.38
N LEU A 132 21.79 15.71 -7.07
CA LEU A 132 21.32 14.40 -6.65
C LEU A 132 20.15 13.99 -7.55
N ASP A 133 20.41 13.00 -8.41
CA ASP A 133 19.41 12.45 -9.33
C ASP A 133 18.98 11.05 -8.85
N LEU A 134 17.73 10.97 -8.38
CA LEU A 134 17.06 9.76 -7.92
C LEU A 134 15.85 9.42 -8.79
N LYS A 135 15.77 9.98 -9.99
CA LYS A 135 14.67 9.77 -10.93
C LYS A 135 14.47 8.28 -11.25
N ARG A 136 13.23 7.88 -11.57
CA ARG A 136 12.91 6.53 -12.03
C ARG A 136 13.40 5.43 -11.06
N ASN A 137 13.15 5.63 -9.77
CA ASN A 137 13.40 4.64 -8.72
C ASN A 137 12.06 4.14 -8.14
N LYS A 138 12.08 3.58 -6.93
CA LYS A 138 10.90 3.08 -6.21
C LYS A 138 10.74 3.76 -4.85
N ILE A 139 11.24 4.98 -4.70
CA ILE A 139 11.21 5.70 -3.41
C ILE A 139 9.77 6.01 -3.04
N ASP A 140 9.32 5.48 -1.91
CA ASP A 140 7.92 5.53 -1.47
C ASP A 140 7.69 6.45 -0.26
N ALA A 141 8.76 6.81 0.45
CA ALA A 141 8.71 7.76 1.56
C ALA A 141 9.90 8.72 1.56
N LEU A 142 9.63 9.96 1.96
CA LEU A 142 10.64 10.99 2.21
C LEU A 142 10.56 11.44 3.68
N PRO A 143 11.49 10.98 4.55
CA PRO A 143 11.50 11.34 5.97
C PRO A 143 11.63 12.85 6.21
N GLU A 144 11.06 13.35 7.31
CA GLU A 144 11.01 14.79 7.63
C GLU A 144 12.38 15.47 7.72
N LEU A 145 13.41 14.70 8.09
CA LEU A 145 14.79 15.17 8.25
C LEU A 145 15.69 14.81 7.05
N ALA A 146 15.13 14.25 5.97
CA ALA A 146 15.92 13.73 4.85
C ALA A 146 16.80 14.82 4.20
N LEU A 147 16.22 15.99 3.91
CA LEU A 147 16.91 17.06 3.19
C LEU A 147 17.83 17.91 4.07
N GLN A 148 17.82 17.72 5.40
CA GLN A 148 18.66 18.51 6.31
C GLN A 148 20.16 18.31 6.08
N PHE A 149 20.53 17.13 5.58
CA PHE A 149 21.93 16.78 5.30
C PHE A 149 22.42 17.28 3.94
N LEU A 150 21.52 17.74 3.07
CA LEU A 150 21.80 18.17 1.69
C LEU A 150 22.02 19.69 1.63
N VAL A 151 23.03 20.16 2.38
CA VAL A 151 23.26 21.60 2.68
C VAL A 151 23.58 22.44 1.43
N SER A 152 24.36 21.90 0.51
CA SER A 152 24.85 22.61 -0.69
C SER A 152 24.05 22.34 -1.96
N LEU A 153 23.00 21.51 -1.87
CA LEU A 153 22.32 20.96 -3.03
C LEU A 153 21.60 22.06 -3.86
N THR A 154 21.74 21.96 -5.18
CA THR A 154 21.13 22.87 -6.16
C THR A 154 20.18 22.16 -7.10
N TYR A 155 20.29 20.84 -7.25
CA TYR A 155 19.42 20.03 -8.09
C TYR A 155 19.04 18.74 -7.37
N LEU A 156 17.73 18.52 -7.21
CA LEU A 156 17.16 17.30 -6.67
C LEU A 156 16.08 16.77 -7.61
N ASP A 157 16.30 15.59 -8.18
CA ASP A 157 15.29 14.90 -8.98
C ASP A 157 14.75 13.68 -8.23
N LEU A 158 13.48 13.75 -7.81
CA LEU A 158 12.70 12.66 -7.22
C LEU A 158 11.52 12.26 -8.12
N SER A 159 11.53 12.68 -9.38
CA SER A 159 10.47 12.39 -10.33
C SER A 159 10.40 10.90 -10.68
N SER A 160 9.23 10.43 -11.13
CA SER A 160 9.02 9.03 -11.53
C SER A 160 9.36 8.04 -10.41
N ASN A 161 8.93 8.34 -9.17
CA ASN A 161 9.09 7.47 -8.00
C ASN A 161 7.73 6.98 -7.49
N ARG A 162 7.63 6.57 -6.22
CA ARG A 162 6.41 6.07 -5.57
C ARG A 162 5.96 6.94 -4.40
N LEU A 163 6.37 8.20 -4.38
CA LEU A 163 5.97 9.12 -3.32
C LEU A 163 4.46 9.37 -3.38
N THR A 164 3.80 9.19 -2.24
CA THR A 164 2.34 9.39 -2.12
C THR A 164 2.01 10.63 -1.32
N VAL A 165 2.73 10.84 -0.21
CA VAL A 165 2.60 11.99 0.68
C VAL A 165 3.98 12.47 1.10
N VAL A 166 4.20 13.78 1.04
CA VAL A 166 5.41 14.43 1.56
C VAL A 166 4.97 15.59 2.45
N SER A 167 5.51 15.66 3.66
CA SER A 167 5.23 16.76 4.58
C SER A 167 5.95 18.03 4.14
N ARG A 168 5.36 19.20 4.42
CA ARG A 168 6.01 20.50 4.23
C ARG A 168 7.28 20.64 5.08
N SER A 169 7.33 19.96 6.23
CA SER A 169 8.48 19.98 7.15
C SER A 169 9.77 19.56 6.46
N VAL A 170 9.71 18.62 5.52
CA VAL A 170 10.86 18.16 4.72
C VAL A 170 11.60 19.32 4.06
N PHE A 171 10.86 20.26 3.45
CA PHE A 171 11.44 21.43 2.77
C PHE A 171 11.80 22.54 3.75
N LEU A 172 11.04 22.71 4.83
CA LEU A 172 11.38 23.67 5.88
C LEU A 172 12.67 23.29 6.63
N ASN A 173 12.99 22.00 6.71
CA ASN A 173 14.22 21.48 7.29
C ASN A 173 15.39 21.47 6.31
N TRP A 174 15.23 21.98 5.08
CA TRP A 174 16.27 21.95 4.06
C TRP A 174 17.06 23.29 4.04
N PRO A 175 18.34 23.30 4.49
CA PRO A 175 19.11 24.54 4.59
C PRO A 175 19.27 25.28 3.26
N ALA A 176 19.44 24.54 2.16
CA ALA A 176 19.57 25.13 0.84
C ALA A 176 18.30 25.89 0.43
N TYR A 177 17.11 25.34 0.73
CA TYR A 177 15.84 26.03 0.47
C TYR A 177 15.69 27.27 1.35
N LEU A 178 15.95 27.17 2.66
CA LEU A 178 15.84 28.29 3.59
C LEU A 178 16.73 29.48 3.20
N LYS A 179 17.98 29.22 2.78
CA LYS A 179 18.92 30.25 2.34
C LYS A 179 18.38 31.10 1.19
N ARG A 180 17.59 30.50 0.29
CA ARG A 180 17.02 31.19 -0.88
C ARG A 180 15.70 31.92 -0.59
N ARG A 181 15.08 31.65 0.57
CA ARG A 181 13.86 32.34 1.01
C ARG A 181 14.16 33.65 1.74
N GLN A 182 15.36 33.82 2.30
CA GLN A 182 15.72 35.02 3.04
C GLN A 182 15.91 36.22 2.09
N PRO A 183 15.16 37.33 2.29
CA PRO A 183 15.22 38.50 1.43
C PRO A 183 16.51 39.33 1.58
N ASP A 184 17.29 39.11 2.65
CA ASP A 184 18.42 39.97 3.06
C ASP A 184 19.80 39.41 2.70
N CYS A 185 19.87 38.42 1.80
CA CYS A 185 21.16 37.96 1.27
C CYS A 185 21.69 38.98 0.25
N GLY A 186 22.52 39.91 0.73
CA GLY A 186 23.14 40.96 -0.07
C GLY A 186 23.70 40.44 -1.40
N ALA A 187 23.19 41.03 -2.49
CA ALA A 187 23.75 41.14 -3.85
C ALA A 187 24.59 39.98 -4.45
N GLY A 188 24.47 38.76 -3.94
CA GLY A 188 25.06 37.56 -4.51
C GLY A 188 23.99 36.82 -5.30
N ILE A 189 24.19 36.65 -6.60
CA ILE A 189 23.30 35.84 -7.45
C ILE A 189 23.38 34.39 -6.93
N LEU A 190 22.41 33.99 -6.11
CA LEU A 190 22.31 32.61 -5.65
C LEU A 190 21.92 31.72 -6.84
N SER A 191 22.64 30.60 -7.01
CA SER A 191 22.26 29.59 -8.00
C SER A 191 20.86 29.07 -7.72
N SER A 192 20.06 28.91 -8.78
CA SER A 192 18.70 28.39 -8.69
C SER A 192 18.65 27.03 -8.01
N LEU A 193 17.60 26.80 -7.22
CA LEU A 193 17.30 25.48 -6.66
C LEU A 193 16.31 24.78 -7.57
N VAL A 194 16.71 23.67 -8.18
CA VAL A 194 15.86 22.88 -9.06
C VAL A 194 15.36 21.66 -8.30
N VAL A 195 14.05 21.47 -8.26
CA VAL A 195 13.40 20.32 -7.63
C VAL A 195 12.45 19.69 -8.63
N ALA A 196 12.53 18.37 -8.83
CA ALA A 196 11.59 17.62 -9.66
C ALA A 196 10.80 16.62 -8.81
N LEU A 197 9.47 16.71 -8.88
CA LEU A 197 8.52 15.88 -8.08
C LEU A 197 7.43 15.23 -8.95
N HIS A 198 7.42 15.48 -10.26
CA HIS A 198 6.41 14.97 -11.18
C HIS A 198 6.45 13.44 -11.32
N ASP A 199 5.39 12.87 -11.90
CA ASP A 199 5.25 11.43 -12.10
C ASP A 199 5.36 10.58 -10.81
N ASN A 200 4.83 11.11 -9.71
CA ASN A 200 4.66 10.38 -8.46
C ASN A 200 3.15 10.15 -8.19
N PRO A 201 2.77 9.03 -7.54
CA PRO A 201 1.38 8.68 -7.26
C PRO A 201 0.82 9.48 -6.07
N TRP A 202 0.75 10.81 -6.19
CA TRP A 202 0.33 11.71 -5.13
C TRP A 202 -1.08 11.42 -4.61
N VAL A 203 -1.20 11.21 -3.30
CA VAL A 203 -2.49 11.03 -2.60
C VAL A 203 -2.86 12.37 -1.98
N CYS A 204 -3.75 13.09 -2.66
CA CYS A 204 -4.22 14.44 -2.31
C CYS A 204 -5.31 14.41 -1.24
N ASP A 205 -5.01 13.81 -0.09
CA ASP A 205 -5.80 13.97 1.13
C ASP A 205 -5.24 15.11 2.00
N CYS A 206 -5.80 15.31 3.20
CA CYS A 206 -5.38 16.36 4.12
C CYS A 206 -3.88 16.33 4.48
N ARG A 207 -3.20 15.18 4.40
CA ARG A 207 -1.78 15.04 4.77
C ARG A 207 -0.87 15.69 3.74
N LEU A 208 -1.30 15.74 2.48
CA LEU A 208 -0.56 16.40 1.40
C LEU A 208 -0.77 17.92 1.38
N ARG A 209 -1.68 18.46 2.19
CA ARG A 209 -2.00 19.90 2.24
C ARG A 209 -0.76 20.78 2.32
N GLY A 210 0.20 20.41 3.17
CA GLY A 210 1.43 21.17 3.34
C GLY A 210 2.30 21.24 2.07
N LEU A 211 2.40 20.12 1.32
CA LEU A 211 3.14 20.10 0.06
C LEU A 211 2.44 20.91 -1.01
N VAL A 212 1.10 20.78 -1.12
CA VAL A 212 0.32 21.55 -2.07
C VAL A 212 0.48 23.06 -1.82
N GLN A 213 0.41 23.50 -0.56
CA GLN A 213 0.68 24.89 -0.19
C GLN A 213 2.12 25.31 -0.50
N PHE A 214 3.10 24.44 -0.25
CA PHE A 214 4.49 24.70 -0.60
C PHE A 214 4.64 24.93 -2.10
N VAL A 215 4.11 24.05 -2.94
CA VAL A 215 4.18 24.14 -4.41
C VAL A 215 3.55 25.44 -4.91
N LYS A 216 2.37 25.81 -4.40
CA LYS A 216 1.71 27.10 -4.73
C LYS A 216 2.53 28.33 -4.31
N SER A 217 3.44 28.18 -3.33
CA SER A 217 4.29 29.27 -2.83
C SER A 217 5.68 29.35 -3.47
N ILE A 218 6.02 28.43 -4.39
CA ILE A 218 7.33 28.44 -5.05
C ILE A 218 7.45 29.66 -5.96
N THR A 219 8.52 30.42 -5.75
CA THR A 219 8.94 31.54 -6.59
C THR A 219 10.45 31.47 -6.81
N LEU A 220 10.97 32.27 -7.76
CA LEU A 220 12.41 32.36 -8.01
C LEU A 220 13.17 32.76 -6.72
N PRO A 221 14.38 32.21 -6.48
CA PRO A 221 15.19 31.37 -7.37
C PRO A 221 14.93 29.86 -7.23
N VAL A 222 13.79 29.42 -6.69
CA VAL A 222 13.39 28.00 -6.63
C VAL A 222 12.59 27.65 -7.88
N ILE A 223 12.98 26.59 -8.57
CA ILE A 223 12.40 26.11 -9.82
C ILE A 223 11.85 24.71 -9.58
N LEU A 224 10.54 24.56 -9.76
CA LEU A 224 9.89 23.26 -9.79
C LEU A 224 9.87 22.75 -11.24
N VAL A 225 10.58 21.67 -11.51
CA VAL A 225 10.56 21.01 -12.82
C VAL A 225 9.19 20.40 -13.04
N ASN A 226 8.57 20.76 -14.17
CA ASN A 226 7.22 20.35 -14.54
C ASN A 226 6.21 20.70 -13.43
N SER A 227 5.80 21.97 -13.39
CA SER A 227 4.92 22.54 -12.36
C SER A 227 3.52 21.92 -12.31
N TYR A 228 3.15 21.09 -13.28
CA TYR A 228 1.88 20.39 -13.38
C TYR A 228 1.87 19.09 -12.55
N LEU A 229 2.04 19.22 -11.23
CA LEU A 229 1.86 18.09 -10.32
C LEU A 229 0.38 17.72 -10.23
N ILE A 230 0.07 16.44 -10.45
CA ILE A 230 -1.30 15.91 -10.55
C ILE A 230 -1.56 14.91 -9.42
N CYS A 231 -2.76 14.99 -8.85
CA CYS A 231 -3.28 14.05 -7.88
C CYS A 231 -3.58 12.69 -8.53
N ARG A 232 -3.11 11.60 -7.93
CA ARG A 232 -3.43 10.23 -8.36
C ARG A 232 -4.58 9.60 -7.58
N GLY A 233 -4.79 10.05 -6.36
CA GLY A 233 -5.93 9.67 -5.52
C GLY A 233 -6.20 10.74 -4.45
N PRO A 234 -7.26 10.60 -3.66
CA PRO A 234 -8.37 9.62 -3.80
C PRO A 234 -9.18 9.86 -5.09
N LEU A 235 -10.13 8.95 -5.42
CA LEU A 235 -10.91 9.01 -6.68
C LEU A 235 -11.59 10.37 -6.92
N SER A 236 -12.00 11.07 -5.85
CA SER A 236 -12.60 12.41 -5.92
C SER A 236 -11.66 13.50 -6.47
N LYS A 237 -10.35 13.32 -6.31
CA LYS A 237 -9.31 14.29 -6.69
C LYS A 237 -8.37 13.79 -7.77
N ALA A 238 -8.50 12.53 -8.20
CA ALA A 238 -7.65 11.97 -9.24
C ALA A 238 -7.73 12.80 -10.53
N GLY A 239 -6.58 13.23 -11.06
CA GLY A 239 -6.48 14.08 -12.24
C GLY A 239 -6.42 15.59 -11.96
N GLN A 240 -6.72 16.05 -10.75
CA GLN A 240 -6.64 17.47 -10.40
C GLN A 240 -5.19 17.94 -10.26
N LEU A 241 -4.92 19.19 -10.66
CA LEU A 241 -3.62 19.83 -10.50
C LEU A 241 -3.45 20.38 -9.08
N PHE A 242 -2.23 20.34 -8.54
CA PHE A 242 -1.93 20.86 -7.21
C PHE A 242 -2.33 22.33 -7.05
N HIS A 243 -2.17 23.16 -8.09
CA HIS A 243 -2.51 24.59 -8.06
C HIS A 243 -4.02 24.84 -7.86
N GLU A 244 -4.85 23.96 -8.40
CA GLU A 244 -6.31 24.03 -8.35
C GLU A 244 -6.89 23.28 -7.13
N THR A 245 -6.11 22.39 -6.53
CA THR A 245 -6.57 21.55 -5.42
C THR A 245 -6.57 22.33 -4.10
N GLU A 246 -7.67 22.26 -3.37
CA GLU A 246 -7.76 22.71 -1.97
C GLU A 246 -7.95 21.51 -1.04
N LEU A 247 -7.10 21.44 -0.01
CA LEU A 247 -7.04 20.32 0.93
C LEU A 247 -7.41 20.79 2.34
N SER A 248 -8.33 20.05 2.96
CA SER A 248 -8.83 20.26 4.33
C SER A 248 -7.77 19.93 5.38
N THR A 249 -7.99 20.36 6.62
CA THR A 249 -7.15 19.97 7.76
C THR A 249 -7.45 18.52 8.15
N CYS A 250 -6.43 17.76 8.53
CA CYS A 250 -6.63 16.41 9.02
C CYS A 250 -7.41 16.38 10.33
N MET A 251 -8.30 15.40 10.46
CA MET A 251 -9.13 15.19 11.65
C MET A 251 -9.24 13.70 11.96
N LYS A 252 -9.17 13.35 13.25
CA LYS A 252 -9.49 11.99 13.72
C LYS A 252 -10.97 11.67 13.45
N PRO A 253 -11.36 10.39 13.39
CA PRO A 253 -12.73 10.02 13.07
C PRO A 253 -13.72 10.54 14.12
N GLN A 254 -14.83 11.10 13.67
CA GLN A 254 -16.00 11.43 14.48
C GLN A 254 -17.13 10.49 14.07
N ILE A 255 -17.69 9.76 15.03
CA ILE A 255 -18.63 8.68 14.76
C ILE A 255 -20.02 9.07 15.25
N SER A 256 -21.04 8.80 14.44
CA SER A 256 -22.45 8.98 14.78
C SER A 256 -23.29 7.78 14.32
N THR A 257 -24.42 7.56 15.00
CA THR A 257 -25.43 6.54 14.65
C THR A 257 -26.83 7.18 14.73
N PRO A 258 -27.81 6.74 13.92
CA PRO A 258 -29.19 7.20 14.05
C PRO A 258 -29.84 6.84 15.39
N SER A 259 -29.46 5.72 16.01
CA SER A 259 -30.04 5.26 17.27
C SER A 259 -29.00 4.48 18.08
N ALA A 260 -28.74 4.93 19.31
CA ALA A 260 -27.81 4.27 20.22
C ALA A 260 -28.41 3.04 20.91
N ASN A 261 -29.75 3.00 21.02
CA ASN A 261 -30.49 1.89 21.59
C ASN A 261 -31.54 1.42 20.57
N VAL A 262 -31.50 0.15 20.21
CA VAL A 262 -32.38 -0.44 19.19
C VAL A 262 -33.10 -1.63 19.82
N THR A 263 -34.44 -1.63 19.75
CA THR A 263 -35.27 -2.71 20.28
C THR A 263 -36.08 -3.32 19.15
N ILE A 264 -35.99 -4.64 18.97
CA ILE A 264 -36.68 -5.39 17.93
C ILE A 264 -37.27 -6.68 18.51
N ARG A 265 -38.12 -7.36 17.74
CA ARG A 265 -38.66 -8.67 18.10
C ARG A 265 -37.89 -9.79 17.42
N VAL A 266 -37.94 -10.99 18.00
CA VAL A 266 -37.39 -12.21 17.39
C VAL A 266 -37.93 -12.38 15.97
N GLY A 267 -37.06 -12.74 15.03
CA GLY A 267 -37.35 -12.97 13.62
C GLY A 267 -37.35 -11.70 12.76
N GLN A 268 -37.24 -10.49 13.33
CA GLN A 268 -37.12 -9.26 12.55
C GLN A 268 -35.71 -9.05 12.01
N ASN A 269 -35.60 -8.36 10.87
CA ASN A 269 -34.32 -7.93 10.32
C ASN A 269 -34.00 -6.52 10.83
N VAL A 270 -32.75 -6.28 11.21
CA VAL A 270 -32.28 -4.96 11.62
C VAL A 270 -30.94 -4.64 10.99
N THR A 271 -30.72 -3.36 10.66
CA THR A 271 -29.45 -2.87 10.15
C THR A 271 -28.92 -1.78 11.07
N LEU A 272 -27.77 -2.02 11.70
CA LEU A 272 -27.11 -1.02 12.53
C LEU A 272 -26.22 -0.14 11.64
N ARG A 273 -26.32 1.17 11.80
CA ARG A 273 -25.63 2.16 10.97
C ARG A 273 -24.58 2.91 11.75
N CYS A 274 -23.39 3.04 11.18
CA CYS A 274 -22.29 3.79 11.74
C CYS A 274 -21.74 4.76 10.69
N LEU A 275 -21.93 6.05 10.93
CA LEU A 275 -21.38 7.14 10.12
C LEU A 275 -20.08 7.62 10.75
N ALA A 276 -18.98 7.56 10.01
CA ALA A 276 -17.69 8.07 10.45
C ALA A 276 -17.22 9.19 9.52
N GLN A 277 -17.05 10.39 10.07
CA GLN A 277 -16.45 11.52 9.39
C GLN A 277 -14.99 11.66 9.81
N ALA A 278 -14.05 11.55 8.88
CA ALA A 278 -12.62 11.63 9.15
C ALA A 278 -11.82 12.07 7.92
N SER A 279 -10.72 12.77 8.15
CA SER A 279 -9.75 13.11 7.10
C SER A 279 -8.33 12.77 7.57
N PRO A 280 -7.61 11.82 6.96
CA PRO A 280 -7.99 11.02 5.78
C PRO A 280 -9.18 10.08 6.05
N SER A 281 -9.79 9.58 4.98
CA SER A 281 -10.94 8.68 5.03
C SER A 281 -10.69 7.49 5.99
N PRO A 282 -11.66 7.15 6.87
CA PRO A 282 -11.44 6.18 7.93
C PRO A 282 -11.68 4.74 7.47
N SER A 283 -11.04 3.78 8.14
CA SER A 283 -11.44 2.38 8.14
C SER A 283 -12.42 2.13 9.30
N ILE A 284 -13.48 1.37 9.06
CA ILE A 284 -14.49 1.04 10.06
C ILE A 284 -14.46 -0.47 10.33
N ALA A 285 -14.52 -0.87 11.60
CA ALA A 285 -14.61 -2.25 12.05
C ALA A 285 -15.70 -2.40 13.12
N TRP A 286 -16.37 -3.54 13.15
CA TRP A 286 -17.40 -3.85 14.14
C TRP A 286 -16.92 -4.92 15.12
N THR A 287 -17.31 -4.78 16.39
CA THR A 287 -17.16 -5.81 17.40
C THR A 287 -18.48 -6.00 18.14
N TYR A 288 -18.92 -7.23 18.33
CA TYR A 288 -20.22 -7.55 18.92
C TYR A 288 -20.19 -8.91 19.61
N PRO A 289 -21.15 -9.20 20.52
CA PRO A 289 -21.21 -10.47 21.22
C PRO A 289 -21.32 -11.63 20.24
N LEU A 290 -20.69 -12.76 20.55
CA LEU A 290 -20.76 -13.99 19.77
C LEU A 290 -20.30 -13.86 18.30
N SER A 291 -19.52 -12.84 17.94
CA SER A 291 -18.96 -12.68 16.57
C SER A 291 -18.13 -13.87 16.10
N MET A 292 -17.58 -14.67 17.03
CA MET A 292 -16.88 -15.93 16.76
C MET A 292 -17.82 -17.06 16.29
N TRP A 293 -19.12 -16.95 16.56
CA TRP A 293 -20.10 -18.02 16.37
C TRP A 293 -21.16 -17.68 15.32
N ARG A 294 -21.40 -16.39 15.07
CA ARG A 294 -22.35 -15.87 14.08
C ARG A 294 -21.81 -14.58 13.46
N GLU A 295 -21.37 -14.67 12.21
CA GLU A 295 -20.88 -13.53 11.43
C GLU A 295 -22.06 -12.86 10.70
N PHE A 296 -22.04 -11.53 10.66
CA PHE A 296 -23.03 -10.70 10.00
C PHE A 296 -22.41 -9.92 8.84
N ASP A 297 -23.20 -9.68 7.80
CA ASP A 297 -22.76 -8.93 6.63
C ASP A 297 -22.52 -7.46 6.99
N VAL A 298 -21.34 -6.96 6.63
CA VAL A 298 -20.94 -5.56 6.78
C VAL A 298 -20.74 -4.93 5.41
N LEU A 299 -21.50 -3.87 5.13
CA LEU A 299 -21.33 -3.05 3.95
C LEU A 299 -20.71 -1.71 4.37
N THR A 300 -19.57 -1.34 3.79
CA THR A 300 -18.95 -0.03 4.01
C THR A 300 -18.90 0.72 2.68
N SER A 301 -19.49 1.92 2.66
CA SER A 301 -19.53 2.81 1.49
C SER A 301 -18.98 4.18 1.85
N SER A 302 -18.29 4.82 0.91
CA SER A 302 -17.88 6.23 1.03
C SER A 302 -18.99 7.12 0.47
N THR A 303 -19.74 7.79 1.34
CA THR A 303 -20.84 8.70 0.95
C THR A 303 -20.34 10.12 0.63
N GLY A 304 -19.05 10.39 0.87
CA GLY A 304 -18.38 11.66 0.56
C GLY A 304 -16.85 11.52 0.72
N GLU A 305 -16.10 12.60 0.45
CA GLU A 305 -14.64 12.60 0.43
C GLU A 305 -14.01 12.19 1.79
N ASP A 306 -14.63 12.64 2.89
CA ASP A 306 -14.19 12.41 4.27
C ASP A 306 -15.27 11.71 5.12
N THR A 307 -16.25 11.06 4.49
CA THR A 307 -17.37 10.39 5.19
C THR A 307 -17.56 8.95 4.72
N ALA A 308 -17.48 8.02 5.66
CA ALA A 308 -17.76 6.61 5.45
C ALA A 308 -19.01 6.19 6.22
N LEU A 309 -19.91 5.48 5.55
CA LEU A 309 -21.07 4.83 6.15
C LEU A 309 -20.82 3.32 6.18
N SER A 310 -20.92 2.72 7.37
CA SER A 310 -20.91 1.28 7.54
C SER A 310 -22.24 0.78 8.08
N GLU A 311 -22.77 -0.27 7.45
CA GLU A 311 -24.04 -0.89 7.78
C GLU A 311 -23.81 -2.37 8.13
N LEU A 312 -24.21 -2.78 9.34
CA LEU A 312 -24.17 -4.16 9.83
C LEU A 312 -25.58 -4.74 9.78
N ALA A 313 -25.81 -5.75 8.95
CA ALA A 313 -27.12 -6.37 8.76
C ALA A 313 -27.28 -7.62 9.64
N ILE A 314 -28.30 -7.63 10.50
CA ILE A 314 -28.68 -8.76 11.35
C ILE A 314 -30.00 -9.33 10.82
N PRO A 315 -29.97 -10.38 9.98
CA PRO A 315 -31.17 -11.03 9.47
C PRO A 315 -31.76 -11.97 10.52
N ALA A 316 -33.10 -11.99 10.63
CA ALA A 316 -33.85 -12.84 11.53
C ALA A 316 -33.24 -12.87 12.96
N ALA A 317 -33.42 -11.79 13.70
CA ALA A 317 -32.82 -11.63 15.02
C ALA A 317 -33.27 -12.72 16.01
N HIS A 318 -32.33 -13.23 16.79
CA HIS A 318 -32.52 -14.21 17.87
C HIS A 318 -32.29 -13.53 19.22
N LEU A 319 -32.80 -14.12 20.32
CA LEU A 319 -32.62 -13.56 21.67
C LEU A 319 -31.13 -13.38 22.04
N VAL A 320 -30.28 -14.32 21.61
CA VAL A 320 -28.82 -14.31 21.83
C VAL A 320 -28.08 -13.20 21.09
N ASP A 321 -28.71 -12.56 20.09
CA ASP A 321 -28.11 -11.43 19.37
C ASP A 321 -28.14 -10.13 20.20
N SER A 322 -28.83 -10.14 21.34
CA SER A 322 -28.89 -8.98 22.25
C SER A 322 -27.51 -8.66 22.83
N GLY A 323 -27.18 -7.37 22.89
CA GLY A 323 -25.96 -6.88 23.52
C GLY A 323 -25.37 -5.66 22.83
N ASN A 324 -24.09 -5.43 23.07
CA ASN A 324 -23.41 -4.19 22.70
C ASN A 324 -22.61 -4.34 21.40
N TYR A 325 -23.10 -3.72 20.34
CA TYR A 325 -22.46 -3.65 19.03
C TYR A 325 -21.59 -2.40 18.97
N THR A 326 -20.28 -2.57 18.92
CA THR A 326 -19.32 -1.47 18.91
C THR A 326 -18.81 -1.25 17.49
N CYS A 327 -19.03 -0.04 16.97
CA CYS A 327 -18.39 0.44 15.76
C CYS A 327 -17.09 1.18 16.12
N MET A 328 -15.98 0.76 15.56
CA MET A 328 -14.67 1.40 15.71
C MET A 328 -14.21 1.97 14.37
N ALA A 329 -14.01 3.28 14.29
CA ALA A 329 -13.45 3.94 13.11
C ALA A 329 -12.01 4.41 13.40
N SER A 330 -11.12 4.22 12.43
CA SER A 330 -9.71 4.60 12.57
C SER A 330 -9.14 5.24 11.31
N ASN A 331 -8.28 6.24 11.48
CA ASN A 331 -7.43 6.78 10.41
C ASN A 331 -6.01 7.03 10.94
N SER A 332 -5.13 7.61 10.12
CA SER A 332 -3.74 7.91 10.52
C SER A 332 -3.62 8.95 11.64
N ILE A 333 -4.68 9.68 11.97
CA ILE A 333 -4.71 10.71 13.01
C ILE A 333 -5.17 10.13 14.35
N GLY A 334 -6.06 9.13 14.34
CA GLY A 334 -6.51 8.49 15.56
C GLY A 334 -7.63 7.49 15.37
N LYS A 335 -8.18 7.03 16.50
CA LYS A 335 -9.30 6.08 16.58
C LYS A 335 -10.44 6.66 17.39
N SER A 336 -11.66 6.27 17.03
CA SER A 336 -12.88 6.56 17.76
C SER A 336 -13.77 5.33 17.82
N THR A 337 -14.62 5.24 18.83
CA THR A 337 -15.51 4.10 19.07
C THR A 337 -16.90 4.58 19.46
N LEU A 338 -17.92 3.87 19.02
CA LEU A 338 -19.32 4.12 19.34
C LEU A 338 -20.01 2.79 19.63
N VAL A 339 -20.82 2.72 20.68
CA VAL A 339 -21.55 1.52 21.08
C VAL A 339 -23.04 1.70 20.76
N ILE A 340 -23.64 0.66 20.19
CA ILE A 340 -25.07 0.54 19.91
C ILE A 340 -25.61 -0.66 20.70
N SER A 341 -26.59 -0.43 21.58
CA SER A 341 -27.20 -1.47 22.40
C SER A 341 -28.40 -2.07 21.66
N LEU A 342 -28.35 -3.36 21.33
CA LEU A 342 -29.45 -4.09 20.70
C LEU A 342 -30.19 -4.94 21.75
N HIS A 343 -31.51 -4.79 21.82
CA HIS A 343 -32.37 -5.61 22.65
C HIS A 343 -33.41 -6.36 21.81
N VAL A 344 -33.39 -7.69 21.88
CA VAL A 344 -34.32 -8.55 21.14
C VAL A 344 -35.40 -9.09 22.08
N GLN A 345 -36.66 -8.76 21.81
CA GLN A 345 -37.81 -9.16 22.61
C GLN A 345 -38.44 -10.46 22.08
N PRO A 346 -38.92 -11.36 22.96
CA PRO A 346 -39.66 -12.56 22.55
C PRO A 346 -40.94 -12.19 21.80
N ALA A 347 -41.40 -13.09 20.93
CA ALA A 347 -42.67 -12.91 20.25
C ALA A 347 -43.81 -12.94 21.28
N GLN A 348 -44.70 -11.94 21.26
CA GLN A 348 -45.89 -11.93 22.11
C GLN A 348 -46.77 -13.14 21.76
N ALA A 349 -47.05 -13.99 22.75
CA ALA A 349 -48.08 -15.01 22.63
C ALA A 349 -49.43 -14.30 22.41
N LEU A 350 -50.09 -14.60 21.30
CA LEU A 350 -51.50 -14.27 21.13
C LEU A 350 -52.27 -14.97 22.25
N HIS A 351 -52.99 -14.19 23.07
CA HIS A 351 -53.95 -14.76 24.01
C HIS A 351 -54.88 -15.70 23.26
N ALA A 352 -54.81 -16.99 23.59
CA ALA A 352 -55.77 -17.98 23.10
C ALA A 352 -57.16 -17.62 23.67
N PRO A 353 -58.24 -17.69 22.89
CA PRO A 353 -59.58 -17.56 23.42
C PRO A 353 -59.85 -18.70 24.40
N ASP A 354 -60.52 -18.37 25.50
CA ASP A 354 -61.02 -19.34 26.47
C ASP A 354 -61.75 -20.51 25.80
N SER A 355 -61.68 -21.65 26.49
CA SER A 355 -62.37 -22.93 26.28
C SER A 355 -61.72 -23.91 25.29
N LEU A 356 -61.04 -24.90 25.87
CA LEU A 356 -61.51 -26.28 25.90
C LEU A 356 -60.62 -27.05 26.88
N SER A 357 -61.22 -27.46 28.00
CA SER A 357 -60.63 -28.33 29.00
C SER A 357 -60.18 -29.64 28.38
N ILE A 358 -58.87 -29.82 28.25
CA ILE A 358 -58.23 -31.12 28.02
C ILE A 358 -57.98 -31.73 29.41
N PRO A 359 -58.32 -33.02 29.66
CA PRO A 359 -58.13 -33.62 30.96
C PRO A 359 -56.64 -33.73 31.30
N SER A 360 -56.32 -33.49 32.56
CA SER A 360 -55.00 -33.68 33.13
C SER A 360 -54.59 -35.16 33.06
N GLU A 361 -53.50 -35.43 32.35
CA GLU A 361 -52.45 -36.30 32.85
C GLU A 361 -51.15 -35.50 32.80
N GLY A 362 -50.77 -34.96 33.96
CA GLY A 362 -49.57 -34.17 34.13
C GLY A 362 -48.34 -35.08 34.04
N ASN A 363 -47.63 -34.99 32.92
CA ASN A 363 -46.25 -35.43 32.83
C ASN A 363 -45.41 -34.24 32.39
N ALA A 364 -44.64 -33.69 33.33
CA ALA A 364 -43.56 -32.76 33.05
C ALA A 364 -42.63 -33.38 31.99
N TYR A 365 -42.46 -32.73 30.83
CA TYR A 365 -41.53 -33.22 29.81
C TYR A 365 -40.54 -32.12 29.41
N ILE A 366 -39.29 -32.55 29.21
CA ILE A 366 -38.18 -31.70 28.79
C ILE A 366 -37.85 -32.09 27.36
N ASP A 367 -37.99 -31.16 26.41
CA ASP A 367 -37.59 -31.32 25.02
C ASP A 367 -36.17 -30.76 24.83
N LEU A 368 -35.18 -31.65 24.76
CA LEU A 368 -33.77 -31.31 24.57
C LEU A 368 -33.38 -31.52 23.10
N ARG A 369 -32.70 -30.54 22.50
CA ARG A 369 -32.20 -30.63 21.11
C ARG A 369 -30.77 -30.12 20.95
N VAL A 370 -30.07 -30.67 19.96
CA VAL A 370 -28.80 -30.12 19.48
C VAL A 370 -29.11 -29.08 18.41
N VAL A 371 -28.83 -27.80 18.68
CA VAL A 371 -29.10 -26.70 17.74
C VAL A 371 -27.92 -26.41 16.83
N LYS A 372 -26.69 -26.74 17.27
CA LYS A 372 -25.48 -26.59 16.46
C LYS A 372 -24.47 -27.66 16.81
N GLN A 373 -23.75 -28.13 15.81
CA GLN A 373 -22.71 -29.15 15.95
C GLN A 373 -21.47 -28.74 15.17
N THR A 374 -20.30 -28.86 15.81
CA THR A 374 -18.98 -28.59 15.21
C THR A 374 -18.11 -29.86 15.27
N VAL A 375 -16.86 -29.76 14.80
CA VAL A 375 -15.88 -30.85 14.88
C VAL A 375 -15.45 -31.13 16.32
N HIS A 376 -15.52 -30.13 17.22
CA HIS A 376 -15.02 -30.23 18.60
C HIS A 376 -16.05 -29.86 19.68
N GLY A 377 -17.30 -29.63 19.31
CA GLY A 377 -18.30 -29.20 20.28
C GLY A 377 -19.72 -29.16 19.74
N ILE A 378 -20.67 -28.90 20.64
CA ILE A 378 -22.09 -28.75 20.33
C ILE A 378 -22.73 -27.63 21.14
N LEU A 379 -23.86 -27.13 20.64
CA LEU A 379 -24.75 -26.24 21.38
C LEU A 379 -26.09 -26.96 21.61
N LEU A 380 -26.48 -27.08 22.87
CA LEU A 380 -27.73 -27.65 23.33
C LEU A 380 -28.74 -26.54 23.65
N GLU A 381 -30.00 -26.80 23.36
CA GLU A 381 -31.15 -25.97 23.75
C GLU A 381 -32.25 -26.89 24.27
N TRP A 382 -32.95 -26.48 25.34
CA TRP A 382 -34.09 -27.22 25.87
C TRP A 382 -35.29 -26.35 26.19
N LEU A 383 -36.47 -26.97 26.15
CA LEU A 383 -37.73 -26.42 26.60
C LEU A 383 -38.33 -27.36 27.65
N ALA A 384 -38.54 -26.89 28.88
CA ALA A 384 -39.24 -27.65 29.93
C ALA A 384 -40.71 -27.21 29.97
N VAL A 385 -41.63 -28.15 29.76
CA VAL A 385 -43.07 -27.91 29.88
C VAL A 385 -43.56 -28.66 31.11
N ALA A 386 -43.59 -27.95 32.24
CA ALA A 386 -44.08 -28.44 33.53
C ALA A 386 -44.61 -27.27 34.35
N ASP A 387 -45.50 -27.56 35.31
CA ASP A 387 -45.99 -26.61 36.33
C ASP A 387 -44.91 -26.33 37.39
N THR A 388 -43.69 -26.08 36.92
CA THR A 388 -42.47 -25.92 37.74
C THR A 388 -42.19 -24.43 37.89
N SER A 389 -41.96 -24.00 39.13
CA SER A 389 -41.58 -22.62 39.45
C SER A 389 -40.28 -22.22 38.75
N GLU A 390 -40.10 -20.93 38.41
CA GLU A 390 -38.94 -20.39 37.69
C GLU A 390 -37.56 -20.55 38.40
N GLU A 391 -37.48 -21.29 39.51
CA GLU A 391 -36.30 -21.44 40.38
C GLU A 391 -35.67 -22.85 40.37
N GLU A 392 -35.97 -23.71 39.38
CA GLU A 392 -35.40 -25.07 39.35
C GLU A 392 -34.06 -25.17 38.59
N TRP A 393 -33.11 -25.91 39.18
CA TRP A 393 -31.80 -26.20 38.61
C TRP A 393 -31.85 -27.43 37.68
N PHE A 394 -31.11 -27.39 36.58
CA PHE A 394 -30.98 -28.52 35.66
C PHE A 394 -29.62 -29.20 35.84
N THR A 395 -29.60 -30.52 35.72
CA THR A 395 -28.37 -31.30 35.67
C THR A 395 -28.19 -31.90 34.28
N LEU A 396 -27.10 -31.49 33.61
CA LEU A 396 -26.69 -31.99 32.31
C LEU A 396 -25.63 -33.08 32.48
N HIS A 397 -25.96 -34.28 32.02
CA HIS A 397 -25.06 -35.43 31.98
C HIS A 397 -24.53 -35.63 30.57
N ILE A 398 -23.22 -35.58 30.38
CA ILE A 398 -22.55 -35.86 29.11
C ILE A 398 -21.71 -37.12 29.26
N ALA A 399 -21.99 -38.12 28.44
CA ALA A 399 -21.27 -39.38 28.46
C ALA A 399 -20.88 -39.85 27.06
N SER A 400 -19.70 -40.46 26.95
CA SER A 400 -19.29 -41.23 25.78
C SER A 400 -18.45 -42.41 26.21
N ASP A 401 -18.91 -43.61 25.82
CA ASP A 401 -18.17 -44.86 26.01
C ASP A 401 -16.93 -44.90 25.08
N GLU A 402 -17.00 -44.27 23.90
CA GLU A 402 -15.91 -44.18 22.94
C GLU A 402 -14.78 -43.25 23.41
N ALA A 403 -15.13 -42.14 24.06
CA ALA A 403 -14.16 -41.16 24.57
C ALA A 403 -13.74 -41.39 26.02
N PHE A 404 -14.27 -42.43 26.69
CA PHE A 404 -14.14 -42.64 28.15
C PHE A 404 -14.42 -41.37 28.98
N ARG A 405 -15.42 -40.58 28.58
CA ARG A 405 -15.78 -39.31 29.22
C ARG A 405 -17.13 -39.44 29.92
N LYS A 406 -17.18 -39.03 31.19
CA LYS A 406 -18.42 -38.86 31.96
C LYS A 406 -18.33 -37.55 32.73
N GLU A 407 -19.21 -36.62 32.41
CA GLU A 407 -19.21 -35.26 32.94
C GLU A 407 -20.64 -34.89 33.38
N VAL A 408 -20.73 -34.15 34.48
CA VAL A 408 -21.99 -33.70 35.06
C VAL A 408 -21.87 -32.21 35.32
N VAL A 409 -22.82 -31.43 34.80
CA VAL A 409 -22.85 -29.98 34.91
C VAL A 409 -24.18 -29.55 35.52
N HIS A 410 -24.13 -28.72 36.55
CA HIS A 410 -25.31 -28.09 37.15
C HIS A 410 -25.54 -26.71 36.52
N ILE A 411 -26.75 -26.48 36.03
CA ILE A 411 -27.15 -25.31 35.26
C ILE A 411 -28.21 -24.57 36.08
N GLY A 412 -27.95 -23.29 36.34
CA GLY A 412 -28.83 -22.45 37.16
C GLY A 412 -30.16 -22.12 36.49
N PRO A 413 -31.13 -21.61 37.27
CA PRO A 413 -32.45 -21.24 36.78
C PRO A 413 -32.38 -20.13 35.71
N GLY A 414 -33.34 -20.14 34.77
CA GLY A 414 -33.44 -19.17 33.67
C GLY A 414 -32.50 -19.41 32.47
N ILE A 415 -31.65 -20.43 32.53
CA ILE A 415 -30.79 -20.84 31.41
C ILE A 415 -31.49 -21.98 30.65
N ASN A 416 -31.63 -21.83 29.34
CA ASN A 416 -32.23 -22.83 28.44
C ASN A 416 -31.28 -23.30 27.32
N THR A 417 -30.01 -22.89 27.38
CA THR A 417 -28.97 -23.27 26.39
C THR A 417 -27.65 -23.56 27.08
N TYR A 418 -26.86 -24.50 26.52
CA TYR A 418 -25.54 -24.85 27.04
C TYR A 418 -24.59 -25.31 25.93
N ALA A 419 -23.37 -24.78 25.92
CA ALA A 419 -22.32 -25.16 24.97
C ALA A 419 -21.37 -26.19 25.58
N VAL A 420 -21.10 -27.26 24.83
CA VAL A 420 -20.16 -28.32 25.21
C VAL A 420 -18.98 -28.30 24.25
N ASP A 421 -17.80 -28.03 24.80
CA ASP A 421 -16.55 -27.91 24.04
C ASP A 421 -15.55 -29.04 24.36
N ASN A 422 -14.44 -29.06 23.62
CA ASN A 422 -13.34 -30.02 23.78
C ASN A 422 -13.78 -31.48 23.60
N LEU A 423 -14.71 -31.74 22.68
CA LEU A 423 -15.15 -33.08 22.29
C LEU A 423 -14.25 -33.64 21.19
N LEU A 424 -14.06 -34.97 21.19
CA LEU A 424 -13.24 -35.64 20.18
C LEU A 424 -13.99 -35.70 18.84
N PRO A 425 -13.33 -35.44 17.69
CA PRO A 425 -13.96 -35.51 16.37
C PRO A 425 -14.55 -36.87 16.06
N GLY A 426 -15.65 -36.88 15.29
CA GLY A 426 -16.28 -38.10 14.80
C GLY A 426 -16.74 -39.09 15.88
N THR A 427 -16.81 -38.66 17.15
CA THR A 427 -17.06 -39.52 18.30
C THR A 427 -18.52 -39.41 18.75
N LYS A 428 -19.12 -40.53 19.15
CA LYS A 428 -20.51 -40.57 19.61
C LYS A 428 -20.62 -40.18 21.07
N TYR A 429 -21.52 -39.25 21.36
CA TYR A 429 -21.83 -38.76 22.70
C TYR A 429 -23.33 -38.86 22.98
N LYS A 430 -23.68 -38.99 24.26
CA LYS A 430 -25.04 -38.91 24.79
C LYS A 430 -25.09 -37.77 25.80
N ALA A 431 -25.96 -36.79 25.56
CA ALA A 431 -26.28 -35.73 26.51
C ALA A 431 -27.68 -35.97 27.06
N CYS A 432 -27.85 -35.94 28.39
CA CYS A 432 -29.14 -36.06 29.06
C CYS A 432 -29.35 -34.90 30.02
N LEU A 433 -30.55 -34.34 30.05
CA LEU A 433 -30.89 -33.24 30.95
C LEU A 433 -31.99 -33.68 31.92
N SER A 434 -31.75 -33.58 33.21
CA SER A 434 -32.73 -33.89 34.25
C SER A 434 -32.89 -32.73 35.24
N LEU A 435 -33.98 -32.77 36.00
CA LEU A 435 -34.14 -31.97 37.21
C LEU A 435 -33.30 -32.60 38.34
N GLU A 436 -32.79 -31.77 39.24
CA GLU A 436 -31.69 -31.99 40.20
C GLU A 436 -31.54 -33.42 40.77
N ASP A 437 -32.65 -34.11 41.07
CA ASP A 437 -32.63 -35.42 41.75
C ASP A 437 -33.29 -36.59 40.99
N GLN A 438 -33.64 -36.43 39.70
CA GLN A 438 -34.25 -37.52 38.91
C GLN A 438 -33.30 -38.13 37.88
N PRO A 439 -33.26 -39.48 37.74
CA PRO A 439 -32.53 -40.11 36.64
C PRO A 439 -33.23 -39.79 35.30
N PRO A 440 -32.48 -39.51 34.23
CA PRO A 440 -33.07 -39.02 32.98
C PRO A 440 -33.98 -40.07 32.31
N HIS A 441 -35.22 -39.70 32.02
CA HIS A 441 -36.21 -40.53 31.32
C HIS A 441 -35.98 -40.58 29.80
N GLN A 442 -36.64 -41.50 29.08
CA GLN A 442 -36.36 -41.85 27.68
C GLN A 442 -36.71 -40.76 26.63
N GLY A 443 -37.08 -39.54 27.04
CA GLY A 443 -37.26 -38.35 26.18
C GLY A 443 -36.33 -37.18 26.54
N GLN A 444 -35.48 -37.34 27.57
CA GLN A 444 -34.63 -36.29 28.14
C GLN A 444 -33.16 -36.37 27.67
N CYS A 445 -32.89 -37.22 26.68
CA CYS A 445 -31.54 -37.49 26.19
C CYS A 445 -31.44 -37.34 24.68
N VAL A 446 -30.39 -36.68 24.21
CA VAL A 446 -30.01 -36.62 22.80
C VAL A 446 -28.70 -37.35 22.57
N VAL A 447 -28.66 -38.16 21.51
CA VAL A 447 -27.45 -38.83 21.05
C VAL A 447 -26.97 -38.11 19.81
N PHE A 448 -25.71 -37.70 19.81
CA PHE A 448 -25.09 -36.96 18.71
C PHE A 448 -23.70 -37.52 18.42
N VAL A 449 -23.17 -37.22 17.24
CA VAL A 449 -21.82 -37.59 16.82
C VAL A 449 -21.15 -36.32 16.37
N THR A 450 -20.10 -35.86 17.04
CA THR A 450 -19.35 -34.65 16.63
C THR A 450 -18.91 -34.72 15.18
N GLY A 451 -18.74 -33.56 14.52
CA GLY A 451 -18.23 -33.50 13.15
C GLY A 451 -16.94 -34.33 13.01
N ARG A 452 -16.81 -35.08 11.92
CA ARG A 452 -15.55 -35.76 11.61
C ARG A 452 -14.54 -34.72 11.19
N ASP A 453 -13.31 -34.89 11.64
CA ASP A 453 -12.19 -34.15 11.08
C ASP A 453 -12.02 -34.66 9.65
N GLY A 454 -12.57 -33.91 8.70
CA GLY A 454 -12.50 -34.19 7.28
C GLY A 454 -11.10 -33.93 6.77
N GLY A 455 -10.11 -34.69 7.25
CA GLY A 455 -8.71 -34.71 6.81
C GLY A 455 -8.53 -35.22 5.37
N GLY A 456 -9.42 -34.81 4.46
CA GLY A 456 -9.44 -35.18 3.06
C GLY A 456 -9.96 -34.07 2.13
N LEU A 457 -10.64 -33.03 2.64
CA LEU A 457 -11.13 -31.91 1.80
C LEU A 457 -10.16 -30.72 1.80
N GLU A 458 -9.65 -30.31 2.96
CA GLU A 458 -8.53 -29.33 3.01
C GLU A 458 -7.24 -29.91 2.41
N ALA A 459 -7.02 -31.22 2.55
CA ALA A 459 -5.91 -31.91 1.91
C ALA A 459 -6.10 -32.03 0.39
N ARG A 460 -7.32 -32.16 -0.14
CA ARG A 460 -7.57 -32.16 -1.59
C ARG A 460 -7.48 -30.77 -2.19
N GLU A 461 -7.90 -29.71 -1.50
CA GLU A 461 -7.67 -28.33 -1.94
C GLU A 461 -6.20 -27.95 -1.86
N ARG A 462 -5.48 -28.35 -0.81
CA ARG A 462 -4.02 -28.17 -0.76
C ARG A 462 -3.30 -29.06 -1.77
N LEU A 463 -3.75 -30.29 -2.02
CA LEU A 463 -3.15 -31.14 -3.06
C LEU A 463 -3.46 -30.59 -4.45
N LEU A 464 -4.64 -30.02 -4.71
CA LEU A 464 -4.96 -29.30 -5.95
C LEU A 464 -4.11 -28.04 -6.09
N HIS A 465 -3.99 -27.20 -5.06
CA HIS A 465 -3.12 -26.03 -5.12
C HIS A 465 -1.65 -26.43 -5.26
N VAL A 466 -1.19 -27.47 -4.56
CA VAL A 466 0.19 -27.97 -4.67
C VAL A 466 0.40 -28.67 -6.01
N THR A 467 -0.52 -29.45 -6.55
CA THR A 467 -0.37 -30.03 -7.90
C THR A 467 -0.51 -29.00 -9.00
N VAL A 468 -1.35 -27.97 -8.84
CA VAL A 468 -1.43 -26.83 -9.77
C VAL A 468 -0.14 -26.01 -9.69
N VAL A 469 0.38 -25.71 -8.50
CA VAL A 469 1.66 -25.00 -8.34
C VAL A 469 2.83 -25.86 -8.84
N LEU A 470 2.84 -27.16 -8.56
CA LEU A 470 3.88 -28.09 -9.04
C LEU A 470 3.77 -28.29 -10.55
N CYS A 471 2.58 -28.37 -11.14
CA CYS A 471 2.39 -28.40 -12.60
C CYS A 471 2.73 -27.06 -13.24
N VAL A 472 2.43 -25.91 -12.63
CA VAL A 472 2.85 -24.59 -13.11
C VAL A 472 4.37 -24.48 -13.04
N VAL A 473 5.00 -24.95 -11.97
CA VAL A 473 6.47 -24.97 -11.84
C VAL A 473 7.08 -25.97 -12.84
N LEU A 474 6.54 -27.19 -12.96
CA LEU A 474 7.05 -28.22 -13.88
C LEU A 474 6.70 -27.98 -15.36
N LEU A 475 5.72 -27.12 -15.69
CA LEU A 475 5.41 -26.67 -17.05
C LEU A 475 6.06 -25.31 -17.38
N ALA A 476 6.42 -24.50 -16.38
CA ALA A 476 7.20 -23.27 -16.57
C ALA A 476 8.71 -23.55 -16.67
N VAL A 477 9.21 -24.60 -16.00
CA VAL A 477 10.63 -24.98 -16.03
C VAL A 477 11.12 -25.58 -17.37
N PRO A 478 10.31 -26.26 -18.22
CA PRO A 478 10.75 -26.70 -19.54
C PRO A 478 10.75 -25.58 -20.58
N VAL A 479 9.88 -24.57 -20.48
CA VAL A 479 9.83 -23.48 -21.47
C VAL A 479 11.01 -22.51 -21.30
N GLY A 480 11.49 -22.29 -20.06
CA GLY A 480 12.70 -21.52 -19.80
C GLY A 480 14.01 -22.22 -20.20
N ALA A 481 14.03 -23.55 -20.17
CA ALA A 481 15.22 -24.34 -20.52
C ALA A 481 15.39 -24.53 -22.04
N TYR A 482 14.30 -24.51 -22.83
CA TYR A 482 14.39 -24.62 -24.29
C TYR A 482 14.62 -23.28 -25.01
N ALA A 483 14.40 -22.13 -24.35
CA ALA A 483 14.71 -20.81 -24.92
C ALA A 483 16.20 -20.42 -24.82
N TRP A 484 17.01 -21.19 -24.08
CA TRP A 484 18.44 -20.94 -23.86
C TRP A 484 19.38 -21.91 -24.58
N ALA A 485 18.86 -22.71 -25.53
CA ALA A 485 19.66 -23.59 -26.38
C ALA A 485 19.58 -23.26 -27.88
N ALA A 486 18.98 -22.12 -28.26
CA ALA A 486 18.83 -21.71 -29.66
C ALA A 486 19.17 -20.24 -29.87
N GLN A 487 20.41 -19.84 -29.55
CA GLN A 487 21.11 -18.71 -30.20
C GLN A 487 22.59 -18.67 -29.77
N GLY A 488 23.34 -19.71 -30.17
CA GLY A 488 24.76 -19.60 -30.46
C GLY A 488 24.96 -19.33 -31.96
N PRO A 489 26.08 -18.70 -32.37
CA PRO A 489 26.19 -17.93 -33.60
C PRO A 489 26.38 -18.81 -34.84
N CYS A 490 25.54 -18.65 -35.86
CA CYS A 490 25.77 -19.26 -37.17
C CYS A 490 26.39 -18.24 -38.14
N SER A 491 27.67 -18.51 -38.39
CA SER A 491 28.51 -18.04 -39.48
C SER A 491 27.82 -18.06 -40.85
N CYS A 492 28.04 -17.02 -41.63
CA CYS A 492 27.57 -16.88 -43.00
C CYS A 492 28.53 -17.61 -43.95
N SER A 493 28.12 -18.77 -44.48
CA SER A 493 28.81 -19.41 -45.61
C SER A 493 27.83 -20.13 -46.53
N LYS A 494 27.65 -19.52 -47.71
CA LYS A 494 27.48 -20.11 -49.06
C LYS A 494 26.39 -21.17 -49.33
N TRP A 495 25.60 -20.84 -50.37
CA TRP A 495 24.98 -21.72 -51.39
C TRP A 495 23.73 -22.51 -50.93
N VAL A 496 22.64 -22.73 -51.69
CA VAL A 496 22.14 -22.32 -53.02
C VAL A 496 20.71 -22.94 -53.18
N LEU A 497 19.78 -22.27 -53.90
CA LEU A 497 18.52 -22.77 -54.54
C LEU A 497 17.40 -23.43 -53.67
N CYS A 498 16.10 -23.45 -53.98
CA CYS A 498 15.12 -22.70 -54.82
C CYS A 498 13.75 -23.45 -54.73
N TYR A 499 12.61 -22.75 -54.94
CA TYR A 499 11.23 -23.26 -55.24
C TYR A 499 10.41 -23.94 -54.09
N CYS A 500 9.08 -23.82 -53.91
CA CYS A 500 7.98 -22.95 -54.37
C CYS A 500 6.61 -23.40 -53.78
N LEU A 501 5.63 -22.47 -53.65
CA LEU A 501 4.14 -22.61 -53.51
C LEU A 501 3.58 -23.31 -52.23
N HIS A 502 2.44 -22.95 -51.59
CA HIS A 502 1.13 -22.49 -52.09
C HIS A 502 0.28 -21.81 -50.98
N CYS A 503 -0.71 -21.02 -51.40
CA CYS A 503 -1.58 -20.07 -50.68
C CYS A 503 -2.54 -20.59 -49.59
N ARG A 504 -2.92 -19.75 -48.60
CA ARG A 504 -4.27 -19.10 -48.51
C ARG A 504 -4.53 -18.25 -47.23
N LYS A 505 -5.05 -17.05 -47.50
CA LYS A 505 -6.07 -16.21 -46.78
C LYS A 505 -5.71 -15.43 -45.50
N ALA A 506 -5.61 -14.11 -45.68
CA ALA A 506 -5.82 -13.05 -44.68
C ALA A 506 -7.33 -12.70 -44.52
N PRO A 507 -7.72 -11.86 -43.55
CA PRO A 507 -7.76 -10.40 -43.76
C PRO A 507 -7.16 -9.61 -42.56
N SER A 508 -6.08 -8.82 -42.71
CA SER A 508 -5.96 -7.43 -43.22
C SER A 508 -6.59 -6.34 -42.33
N CYS A 509 -5.71 -5.63 -41.60
CA CYS A 509 -5.91 -4.31 -41.00
C CYS A 509 -6.16 -3.21 -42.06
N PRO A 510 -6.74 -2.05 -41.69
CA PRO A 510 -6.62 -0.82 -42.48
C PRO A 510 -5.52 0.14 -41.94
N PRO A 511 -4.78 0.84 -42.83
CA PRO A 511 -3.77 1.85 -42.49
C PRO A 511 -4.28 3.31 -42.61
N ALA A 512 -3.39 4.27 -42.32
CA ALA A 512 -3.66 5.70 -42.14
C ALA A 512 -3.58 6.59 -43.40
N ALA A 513 -4.35 7.70 -43.36
CA ALA A 513 -4.19 9.05 -43.97
C ALA A 513 -4.25 9.20 -45.52
N PRO A 514 -4.31 10.43 -46.12
CA PRO A 514 -5.01 11.71 -45.83
C PRO A 514 -5.79 12.29 -47.07
N GLN A 515 -6.62 13.35 -46.92
CA GLN A 515 -6.73 14.54 -47.83
C GLN A 515 -8.05 15.34 -47.68
N CYS A 516 -7.91 16.67 -47.79
CA CYS A 516 -8.95 17.69 -47.91
C CYS A 516 -9.76 17.59 -49.22
N ARG A 517 -11.05 17.96 -49.20
CA ARG A 517 -11.64 18.84 -50.22
C ARG A 517 -12.94 19.51 -49.77
N ASP A 518 -12.90 20.82 -49.97
CA ASP A 518 -13.89 21.89 -50.13
C ASP A 518 -15.29 21.54 -50.69
N GLY A 519 -16.28 22.39 -50.35
CA GLY A 519 -17.67 22.26 -50.82
C GLY A 519 -18.74 23.17 -50.15
N SER A 520 -18.51 24.49 -50.16
CA SER A 520 -19.43 25.66 -50.31
C SER A 520 -20.98 25.60 -50.13
N PHE A 521 -21.53 26.80 -49.80
CA PHE A 521 -22.91 27.38 -49.89
C PHE A 521 -23.76 27.40 -48.60
N ARG A 522 -24.35 28.51 -48.09
CA ARG A 522 -24.54 29.91 -48.56
C ARG A 522 -25.11 30.85 -47.43
N GLU A 523 -24.68 32.13 -47.43
CA GLU A 523 -25.33 33.44 -47.08
C GLU A 523 -26.22 33.62 -45.80
N HIS A 524 -25.88 34.43 -44.76
CA HIS A 524 -25.88 35.92 -44.56
C HIS A 524 -27.28 36.60 -44.38
N PRO A 525 -27.46 37.82 -43.79
CA PRO A 525 -26.68 38.60 -42.80
C PRO A 525 -27.56 39.37 -41.76
N ALA A 526 -26.96 40.07 -40.79
CA ALA A 526 -27.41 41.40 -40.32
C ALA A 526 -26.30 42.15 -39.57
N VAL A 527 -25.95 43.31 -40.11
CA VAL A 527 -25.15 44.40 -39.52
C VAL A 527 -26.12 45.49 -39.10
N CYS A 528 -25.90 46.12 -37.95
CA CYS A 528 -26.25 47.52 -37.71
C CYS A 528 -25.11 48.19 -36.93
N ASP A 529 -24.89 49.43 -37.31
CA ASP A 529 -23.75 50.30 -37.07
C ASP A 529 -24.02 51.31 -35.95
N ASP A 530 -22.95 52.02 -35.57
CA ASP A 530 -22.85 53.38 -35.03
C ASP A 530 -23.36 53.77 -33.63
N GLY A 531 -22.50 54.55 -32.94
CA GLY A 531 -22.86 55.43 -31.84
C GLY A 531 -21.71 55.87 -30.93
N GLU A 532 -21.14 57.05 -31.23
CA GLU A 532 -20.27 57.96 -30.46
C GLU A 532 -20.38 57.84 -28.91
N GLY A 533 -19.35 58.00 -28.07
CA GLY A 533 -18.24 58.94 -28.11
C GLY A 533 -18.50 60.15 -27.21
N HIS A 534 -18.08 60.15 -25.93
CA HIS A 534 -17.60 61.39 -25.29
C HIS A 534 -16.75 61.17 -24.02
N ILE A 535 -15.68 61.95 -24.00
CA ILE A 535 -14.69 62.23 -22.96
C ILE A 535 -15.30 63.26 -22.01
N ASP A 536 -14.98 63.21 -20.71
CA ASP A 536 -14.67 64.41 -19.93
C ASP A 536 -13.84 64.09 -18.67
N THR A 537 -12.96 65.04 -18.41
CA THR A 537 -11.79 65.10 -17.52
C THR A 537 -12.07 65.77 -16.16
N GLU A 538 -11.17 65.54 -15.19
CA GLU A 538 -10.87 66.35 -13.99
C GLU A 538 -11.99 66.46 -12.93
N GLY A 539 -11.76 66.56 -11.62
CA GLY A 539 -10.63 66.93 -10.76
C GLY A 539 -11.23 67.39 -9.41
N ASP A 540 -10.38 67.58 -8.39
CA ASP A 540 -10.67 68.05 -7.01
C ASP A 540 -11.32 67.05 -6.03
N LYS A 541 -10.81 66.73 -4.82
CA LYS A 541 -10.04 67.36 -3.72
C LYS A 541 -10.90 67.47 -2.45
N GLU A 542 -10.30 67.03 -1.35
CA GLU A 542 -10.51 67.43 0.06
C GLU A 542 -11.78 66.99 0.81
N LYS A 543 -11.61 66.16 1.86
CA LYS A 543 -11.61 66.67 3.26
C LYS A 543 -11.14 65.65 4.31
N GLU A 544 -10.50 66.23 5.33
CA GLU A 544 -9.82 65.69 6.51
C GLU A 544 -10.74 65.20 7.66
N GLY A 545 -10.11 64.56 8.66
CA GLY A 545 -10.55 64.43 10.07
C GLY A 545 -10.54 62.96 10.54
N MET A 546 -9.49 62.40 11.18
CA MET A 546 -8.83 62.67 12.49
C MET A 546 -9.65 62.24 13.72
N GLU A 547 -9.16 61.21 14.43
CA GLU A 547 -9.16 60.98 15.90
C GLU A 547 -8.61 59.55 16.16
N GLU A 548 -7.36 59.36 16.61
CA GLU A 548 -6.89 59.34 18.01
C GLU A 548 -7.64 58.36 18.94
N ASN A 549 -6.95 57.32 19.44
CA ASN A 549 -6.48 57.35 20.83
C ASN A 549 -5.48 56.21 21.17
N SER A 550 -4.32 56.66 21.67
CA SER A 550 -3.44 56.16 22.75
C SER A 550 -3.10 54.67 22.88
#